data_AF-A0A2V8EVN6-F1
#
_entry.id   AF-A0A2V8EVN6-F1
#
_cell.length_a   1.000
_cell.length_b   1.000
_cell.length_c   1.000
_cell.angle_alpha   90.00
_cell.angle_beta   90.00
_cell.angle_gamma   90.00
#
_symmetry.space_group_name_H-M   'P 1'
#
loop_
_entity.id
_entity.type
_entity.pdbx_description
1 polymer ?
#
loop_
_entity_poly.entity_id
_entity_poly.type
_entity_poly.pdbx_seq_one_letter_code
_entity_poly.pdbx_strand_id
1 'polypeptide(L)' 'MLNLARTLGLEVIAEGVEAAGQVAFLQSLDCGFGQGYFFSRPIPADEATRLLDGVAAGARSLAVA' A
#
# COMPACT_ATOMS: atom_id res chain seq x y z
N MET A 1 8.60 0.87 -15.24
CA MET A 1 8.78 -0.26 -14.30
C MET A 1 7.52 -1.11 -14.18
N LEU A 2 6.33 -0.52 -13.97
CA LEU A 2 5.07 -1.28 -13.89
C LEU A 2 4.78 -2.20 -15.08
N ASN A 3 4.99 -1.72 -16.32
CA ASN A 3 4.85 -2.57 -17.52
C ASN A 3 5.82 -3.76 -17.52
N LEU A 4 7.06 -3.56 -17.05
CA LEU A 4 8.05 -4.63 -16.96
C LEU A 4 7.64 -5.67 -15.92
N ALA A 5 7.22 -5.22 -14.74
CA ALA A 5 6.72 -6.11 -13.69
C ALA A 5 5.51 -6.92 -14.15
N ARG A 6 4.55 -6.29 -14.85
CA ARG A 6 3.41 -6.99 -15.47
C ARG A 6 3.86 -8.06 -16.46
N THR A 7 4.78 -7.75 -17.37
CA THR A 7 5.32 -8.72 -18.32
C THR A 7 6.00 -9.91 -17.64
N LEU A 8 6.60 -9.68 -16.47
CA LEU A 8 7.28 -10.71 -15.69
C LEU A 8 6.37 -11.40 -14.66
N GLY A 9 5.09 -11.04 -14.58
CA GLY A 9 4.16 -11.58 -13.58
C GLY A 9 4.52 -11.22 -12.13
N LEU A 10 5.14 -10.05 -11.92
CA LEU A 10 5.58 -9.57 -10.61
C LEU A 10 4.61 -8.52 -10.05
N GLU A 11 4.37 -8.58 -8.74
CA GLU A 11 3.70 -7.52 -8.00
C GLU A 11 4.66 -6.35 -7.75
N VAL A 12 4.10 -5.14 -7.62
CA VAL A 12 4.87 -3.92 -7.35
C VAL A 12 4.30 -3.20 -6.14
N ILE A 13 5.19 -2.84 -5.22
CA ILE A 13 4.92 -1.97 -4.08
C ILE A 13 5.50 -0.59 -4.39
N ALA A 14 4.66 0.44 -4.42
CA ALA A 14 5.11 1.82 -4.52
C ALA A 14 5.46 2.38 -3.14
N GLU A 15 6.73 2.66 -2.88
CA GLU A 15 7.17 3.24 -1.60
C GLU A 15 7.16 4.77 -1.61
N GLY A 16 7.03 5.38 -0.43
CA GLY A 16 7.06 6.84 -0.24
C GLY A 16 5.73 7.54 -0.55
N VAL A 17 4.59 6.86 -0.38
CA VAL A 17 3.26 7.47 -0.55
C VAL A 17 2.89 8.34 0.66
N GLU A 18 2.72 9.63 0.43
CA GLU A 18 2.48 10.64 1.48
C GLU A 18 1.17 11.42 1.30
N ALA A 19 0.58 11.41 0.09
CA ALA A 19 -0.61 12.18 -0.24
C ALA A 19 -1.64 11.39 -1.06
N ALA A 20 -2.92 11.74 -0.88
CA ALA A 20 -4.03 11.11 -1.62
C ALA A 20 -3.89 11.22 -3.15
N GLY A 21 -3.32 12.31 -3.66
CA GLY A 21 -3.05 12.46 -5.09
C GLY A 21 -2.07 11.44 -5.65
N GLN A 22 -1.11 10.97 -4.84
CA GLN A 22 -0.18 9.91 -5.25
C GLN A 22 -0.88 8.55 -5.29
N VAL A 23 -1.79 8.27 -4.33
CA VAL A 23 -2.62 7.06 -4.37
C VAL A 23 -3.47 7.03 -5.63
N ALA A 24 -4.18 8.12 -5.94
CA ALA A 24 -5.00 8.22 -7.15
C ALA A 24 -4.17 8.05 -8.43
N PHE A 25 -2.95 8.60 -8.47
CA PHE A 25 -2.05 8.39 -9.59
C PHE A 25 -1.60 6.93 -9.72
N LEU A 26 -1.19 6.28 -8.63
CA LEU A 26 -0.76 4.88 -8.64
C LEU A 26 -1.92 3.93 -9.00
N GLN A 27 -3.15 4.23 -8.56
CA GLN A 27 -4.38 3.56 -8.99
C GLN A 27 -4.56 3.62 -10.51
N SER A 28 -4.38 4.81 -11.09
CA SER A 28 -4.53 5.01 -12.54
C SER A 28 -3.50 4.22 -13.37
N LEU A 29 -2.41 3.77 -12.75
CA LEU A 29 -1.35 2.97 -13.37
C LEU A 29 -1.49 1.46 -13.12
N ASP A 30 -2.57 1.04 -12.46
CA ASP A 30 -2.83 -0.34 -12.05
C ASP A 30 -1.71 -0.88 -11.14
N CYS A 31 -1.29 -0.05 -10.17
CA CYS A 31 -0.38 -0.44 -9.10
C CYS A 31 -1.19 -0.85 -7.87
N GLY A 32 -1.14 -2.12 -7.49
CA GLY A 32 -1.99 -2.67 -6.43
C GLY A 32 -1.56 -2.32 -5.01
N PHE A 33 -0.28 -2.05 -4.77
CA PHE A 33 0.26 -1.90 -3.42
C PHE A 33 1.05 -0.60 -3.24
N GLY A 34 0.95 0.00 -2.05
CA GLY A 34 1.68 1.19 -1.67
C GLY A 34 2.12 1.16 -0.21
N GLN A 35 3.26 1.78 0.07
CA GLN A 35 3.78 2.00 1.41
C GLN A 35 4.17 3.46 1.57
N GLY A 36 3.81 4.06 2.69
CA GLY A 36 4.28 5.40 3.06
C GLY A 36 3.42 6.03 4.15
N TYR A 37 3.80 7.24 4.55
CA TYR A 37 3.19 7.94 5.68
C TYR A 37 1.72 8.31 5.48
N PHE A 38 1.24 8.31 4.24
CA PHE A 38 -0.19 8.42 3.96
C PHE A 38 -0.99 7.30 4.64
N PHE A 39 -0.41 6.10 4.66
CA PHE A 39 -1.03 4.89 5.21
C PHE A 39 -0.68 4.73 6.69
N SER A 40 0.62 4.70 7.00
CA SER A 40 1.14 4.60 8.36
C SER A 40 2.61 5.02 8.38
N ARG A 41 3.03 5.60 9.50
CA ARG A 41 4.46 5.67 9.83
C ARG A 41 4.96 4.30 10.29
N PRO A 42 6.27 4.06 10.33
CA PRO A 42 6.84 2.96 11.12
C PRO A 42 6.35 3.08 12.57
N ILE A 43 5.84 1.97 13.10
CA ILE A 43 5.28 1.88 14.45
C ILE A 43 5.96 0.75 15.21
N PRO A 44 5.98 0.82 16.56
CA PRO A 44 6.43 -0.29 17.41
C PRO A 44 5.68 -1.61 17.16
N ALA A 45 6.28 -2.72 17.56
CA ALA A 45 5.73 -4.06 17.30
C ALA A 45 4.37 -4.31 17.95
N ASP A 46 4.10 -3.76 19.13
CA ASP A 46 2.82 -3.88 19.83
C ASP A 46 1.71 -3.06 19.12
N GLU A 47 2.07 -1.90 18.57
CA GLU A 47 1.16 -1.10 17.73
C GLU A 47 0.87 -1.78 16.40
N ALA A 48 1.89 -2.38 15.76
CA ALA A 48 1.70 -3.17 14.56
C ALA A 48 0.79 -4.38 14.79
N THR A 49 0.95 -5.08 15.93
CA THR A 49 0.07 -6.19 16.31
C THR A 49 -1.38 -5.72 16.42
N ARG A 50 -1.63 -4.61 17.13
CA ARG A 50 -2.97 -4.01 17.24
C ARG A 50 -3.55 -3.59 15.89
N LEU A 51 -2.73 -3.06 14.99
CA LEU A 51 -3.13 -2.69 13.64
C LEU A 51 -3.59 -3.93 12.86
N LEU A 52 -2.82 -5.02 12.92
CA LEU A 52 -3.15 -6.29 12.25
C LEU A 52 -4.43 -6.92 12.82
N ASP A 53 -4.62 -6.87 14.14
CA ASP A 53 -5.85 -7.33 14.80
C ASP A 53 -7.08 -6.52 14.34
N GLY A 54 -6.92 -5.21 14.16
CA GLY A 54 -7.96 -4.31 13.66
C GLY A 54 -8.34 -4.55 12.19
N VAL A 55 -7.37 -4.94 11.36
CA VAL A 55 -7.61 -5.28 9.94
C VAL A 55 -8.48 -6.54 9.80
N ALA A 56 -8.33 -7.51 10.70
CA ALA A 56 -9.15 -8.73 10.73
C ALA A 56 -10.64 -8.45 11.06
N ALA A 57 -10.95 -7.32 11.71
CA ALA A 57 -12.29 -6.98 12.16
C ALA A 57 -13.13 -6.12 11.19
N GLY A 58 -12.57 -5.66 10.06
CA GLY A 58 -13.29 -4.82 9.10
C GLY A 58 -12.41 -4.20 8.00
N ALA A 59 -11.68 -5.04 7.27
CA ALA A 59 -10.61 -4.65 6.35
C ALA A 59 -10.97 -3.52 5.37
N ARG A 60 -10.43 -2.32 5.62
CA ARG A 60 -10.05 -1.40 4.54
C ARG A 60 -8.66 -1.84 4.08
N SER A 61 -8.58 -2.32 2.85
CA SER A 61 -7.31 -2.67 2.23
C SER A 61 -6.38 -1.46 2.24
N LEU A 62 -5.11 -1.68 2.62
CA LEU A 62 -3.99 -0.77 2.36
C LEU A 62 -3.55 -0.83 0.89
N ALA A 63 -4.29 -1.57 0.06
CA ALA A 63 -4.09 -1.56 -1.37
C ALA A 63 -4.33 -0.16 -1.91
N VAL A 64 -3.49 0.18 -2.87
CA VAL A 64 -3.75 1.32 -3.73
C VAL A 64 -4.97 1.00 -4.60
N ALA A 65 -5.26 -0.27 -4.93
CA ALA A 65 -6.43 -0.70 -5.70
C ALA A 65 -7.64 -1.13 -4.86
#